data_AF-A0A538MYG1-F1
#
_entry.id   AF-A0A538MYG1-F1
#
_cell.length_a   1.000
_cell.length_b   1.000
_cell.length_c   1.000
_cell.angle_alpha   90.00
_cell.angle_beta   90.00
_cell.angle_gamma   90.00
#
_symmetry.space_group_name_H-M   'P 1'
#
loop_
_entity.id
_entity.type
_entity.pdbx_description
1 polymer ?
#
loop_
_entity_poly.entity_id
_entity_poly.type
_entity_poly.pdbx_seq_one_letter_code
_entity_poly.pdbx_strand_id
1 'polypeptide(L)'
;MSERLRLWLERGASGYHLRDAATGEPVRWEDPRLRVVAVAGVSFRPGNVDDDSFDPGRPLALVREPENKHDPNAVAIWNEERTLQAGYVPREVAADLRGDEQAVSLWRVEGGLRVLVVPANAWVGLPR
;
A
#
# COMPACT_ATOMS: atom_id res chain seq x y z
N MET A 1 -1.32 -2.61 25.76
CA MET A 1 -1.14 -3.49 24.58
C MET A 1 -2.12 -3.02 23.54
N SER A 2 -1.67 -2.38 22.46
CA SER A 2 -2.58 -1.99 21.36
C SER A 2 -2.99 -3.26 20.62
N GLU A 3 -4.29 -3.48 20.44
CA GLU A 3 -4.81 -4.65 19.73
C GLU A 3 -4.24 -4.68 18.30
N ARG A 4 -3.82 -5.87 17.88
CA ARG A 4 -3.29 -6.10 16.53
C ARG A 4 -4.35 -5.69 15.50
N LEU A 5 -4.02 -4.79 14.58
CA LEU A 5 -4.93 -4.39 13.50
C LEU A 5 -5.25 -5.62 12.63
N ARG A 6 -6.54 -5.91 12.43
CA ARG A 6 -7.01 -7.03 11.61
C ARG A 6 -8.03 -6.51 10.60
N LEU A 7 -7.71 -6.65 9.32
CA LEU A 7 -8.52 -6.12 8.21
C LEU A 7 -8.98 -7.24 7.29
N TRP A 8 -10.23 -7.16 6.85
CA TRP A 8 -10.72 -7.85 5.65
C TRP A 8 -10.79 -6.87 4.49
N LEU A 9 -10.35 -7.32 3.32
CA LEU A 9 -10.42 -6.55 2.07
C LEU A 9 -11.72 -6.87 1.33
N GLU A 10 -12.85 -6.24 1.62
CA GLU A 10 -14.11 -6.53 0.91
C GLU A 10 -14.06 -6.10 -0.57
N ARG A 11 -14.38 -6.99 -1.50
CA ARG A 11 -14.31 -6.71 -2.95
C ARG A 11 -15.30 -5.60 -3.33
N GLY A 12 -14.77 -4.52 -3.89
CA GLY A 12 -15.52 -3.47 -4.57
C GLY A 12 -15.45 -3.59 -6.09
N ALA A 13 -15.96 -2.59 -6.82
CA ALA A 13 -16.01 -2.62 -8.28
C ALA A 13 -14.62 -2.62 -8.95
N SER A 14 -13.65 -1.89 -8.40
CA SER A 14 -12.31 -1.71 -9.00
C SER A 14 -11.16 -1.89 -7.99
N GLY A 15 -11.45 -2.49 -6.82
CA GLY A 15 -10.50 -2.64 -5.73
C GLY A 15 -11.14 -3.22 -4.48
N TYR A 16 -10.61 -2.87 -3.31
CA TYR A 16 -11.11 -3.37 -2.02
C TYR A 16 -11.49 -2.27 -1.03
N HIS A 17 -12.63 -2.44 -0.38
CA HIS A 17 -12.98 -1.71 0.84
C HIS A 17 -12.36 -2.39 2.06
N LEU A 18 -12.10 -1.62 3.11
CA LEU A 18 -11.52 -2.15 4.34
C LEU A 18 -12.63 -2.40 5.36
N ARG A 19 -12.61 -3.57 6.01
CA ARG A 19 -13.46 -3.88 7.16
C ARG A 19 -12.62 -4.34 8.34
N ASP A 20 -13.02 -3.95 9.54
CA ASP A 20 -12.45 -4.50 10.75
C ASP A 20 -12.83 -5.98 10.86
N ALA A 21 -11.85 -6.85 11.06
CA ALA A 21 -12.09 -8.28 11.05
C ALA A 21 -12.80 -8.81 12.29
N ALA A 22 -12.82 -8.05 13.39
CA ALA A 22 -13.49 -8.41 14.62
C ALA A 22 -14.96 -7.96 14.61
N THR A 23 -15.23 -6.74 14.12
CA THR A 23 -16.59 -6.16 14.16
C THR A 23 -17.34 -6.25 12.83
N GLY A 24 -16.63 -6.41 11.71
CA GLY A 24 -17.18 -6.31 10.37
C GLY A 24 -17.50 -4.88 9.93
N GLU A 25 -17.23 -3.87 10.77
CA GLU A 25 -17.51 -2.48 10.44
C GLU A 25 -16.56 -1.94 9.36
N PRO A 26 -17.02 -1.03 8.48
CA PRO A 26 -16.14 -0.38 7.52
C PRO A 26 -15.04 0.42 8.21
N VAL A 27 -13.79 0.25 7.76
CA VAL A 27 -12.65 1.05 8.18
C VAL A 27 -12.39 2.14 7.15
N ARG A 28 -12.37 3.38 7.60
CA ARG A 28 -12.11 4.55 6.75
C ARG A 28 -10.63 4.64 6.40
N TRP A 29 -10.32 5.28 5.27
CA TRP A 29 -8.92 5.46 4.84
C TRP A 29 -8.13 6.40 5.75
N GLU A 30 -8.82 7.27 6.48
CA GLU A 30 -8.27 8.19 7.47
C GLU A 30 -8.06 7.54 8.86
N ASP A 31 -8.32 6.24 9.01
CA ASP A 31 -8.09 5.54 10.28
C ASP A 31 -6.59 5.65 10.66
N PRO A 32 -6.27 6.18 11.85
CA PRO A 32 -4.88 6.48 12.22
C PRO A 32 -4.00 5.22 12.40
N ARG A 33 -4.60 4.02 12.41
CA ARG A 33 -3.87 2.75 12.54
C ARG A 33 -3.29 2.26 11.21
N LEU A 34 -3.67 2.85 10.08
CA LEU A 34 -3.25 2.47 8.74
C LEU A 34 -2.98 3.72 7.89
N ARG A 35 -2.47 3.51 6.67
CA ARG A 35 -2.36 4.56 5.67
C ARG A 35 -2.82 4.04 4.32
N VAL A 36 -3.66 4.81 3.61
CA VAL A 36 -3.96 4.57 2.19
C VAL A 36 -3.34 5.70 1.38
N VAL A 37 -2.40 5.37 0.50
CA VAL A 37 -1.63 6.38 -0.26
C VAL A 37 -1.84 6.25 -1.76
N ALA A 38 -1.82 7.37 -2.48
CA ALA A 38 -1.53 7.35 -3.92
C ALA A 38 -0.04 7.09 -4.10
N VAL A 39 0.32 6.15 -4.98
CA VAL A 39 1.71 6.00 -5.39
C VAL A 39 2.17 7.27 -6.10
N ALA A 40 3.27 7.85 -5.63
CA ALA A 40 3.89 9.02 -6.23
C ALA A 40 4.81 8.61 -7.39
N GLY A 41 4.89 9.48 -8.39
CA GLY A 41 5.83 9.32 -9.51
C GLY A 41 5.45 8.25 -10.54
N VAL A 42 4.23 7.73 -10.53
CA VAL A 42 3.73 6.76 -11.53
C VAL A 42 3.85 7.31 -12.96
N SER A 43 3.66 8.61 -13.16
CA SER A 43 3.80 9.26 -14.48
C SER A 43 5.22 9.20 -15.07
N PHE A 44 6.25 9.03 -14.24
CA PHE A 44 7.62 8.81 -14.72
C PHE A 44 7.87 7.34 -15.12
N ARG A 45 6.87 6.47 -14.94
CA ARG A 45 6.89 5.03 -15.17
C ARG A 45 5.62 4.58 -15.91
N PRO A 46 5.35 5.14 -17.10
CA PRO A 46 4.09 4.89 -17.81
C PRO A 46 3.93 3.39 -18.10
N GLY A 47 2.75 2.85 -17.78
CA GLY A 47 2.41 1.43 -18.00
C GLY A 47 2.80 0.49 -16.87
N ASN A 48 3.70 0.87 -15.95
CA ASN A 48 4.17 -0.06 -14.90
C ASN A 48 3.03 -0.52 -13.98
N VAL A 49 2.15 0.39 -13.58
CA VAL A 49 1.03 0.06 -12.65
C VAL A 49 -0.08 -0.76 -13.31
N ASP A 50 -0.07 -0.87 -14.64
CA ASP A 50 -1.06 -1.63 -15.41
C ASP A 50 -0.73 -3.14 -15.41
N ASP A 51 0.51 -3.52 -15.07
CA ASP A 51 0.95 -4.92 -14.95
C ASP A 51 0.24 -5.66 -13.81
N ASP A 52 -0.34 -6.83 -14.08
CA ASP A 52 -1.17 -7.65 -13.17
C ASP A 52 -0.52 -7.96 -11.80
N SER A 53 0.81 -7.82 -11.66
CA SER A 53 1.47 -7.88 -10.35
C SER A 53 1.08 -6.74 -9.41
N PHE A 54 0.42 -5.69 -9.92
CA PHE A 54 -0.19 -4.60 -9.16
C PHE A 54 -1.72 -4.67 -9.07
N ASP A 55 -2.35 -5.77 -9.52
CA ASP A 55 -3.79 -5.94 -9.35
C ASP A 55 -4.20 -5.78 -7.88
N PRO A 56 -5.41 -5.26 -7.61
CA PRO A 56 -5.90 -5.16 -6.25
C PRO A 56 -5.73 -6.48 -5.48
N GLY A 57 -5.28 -6.38 -4.24
CA GLY A 57 -5.05 -7.49 -3.32
C GLY A 57 -3.67 -8.11 -3.42
N ARG A 58 -2.87 -7.74 -4.43
CA ARG A 58 -1.48 -8.18 -4.53
C ARG A 58 -0.64 -7.57 -3.42
N PRO A 59 0.21 -8.37 -2.73
CA PRO A 59 1.22 -7.82 -1.84
C PRO A 59 2.25 -7.01 -2.63
N LEU A 60 2.75 -5.96 -2.02
CA LEU A 60 3.75 -5.07 -2.61
C LEU A 60 4.98 -4.99 -1.70
N ALA A 61 6.15 -4.80 -2.30
CA ALA A 61 7.38 -4.62 -1.56
C ALA A 61 7.68 -3.12 -1.35
N LEU A 62 7.95 -2.75 -0.09
CA LEU A 62 8.47 -1.44 0.28
C LEU A 62 9.99 -1.53 0.41
N VAL A 63 10.72 -0.67 -0.32
CA VAL A 63 12.18 -0.66 -0.32
C VAL A 63 12.67 0.75 0.00
N ARG A 64 13.39 0.91 1.11
CA ARG A 64 14.00 2.19 1.47
C ARG A 64 15.20 2.48 0.59
N GLU A 65 15.35 3.75 0.21
CA GLU A 65 16.47 4.25 -0.57
C GLU A 65 17.17 5.41 0.18
N PRO A 66 17.94 5.12 1.26
CA PRO A 66 18.59 6.16 2.05
C PRO A 66 19.62 7.00 1.28
N GLU A 67 20.13 6.47 0.16
CA GLU A 67 21.06 7.16 -0.74
C GLU A 67 20.36 7.96 -1.84
N ASN A 68 19.02 8.04 -1.83
CA ASN A 68 18.27 8.80 -2.81
C ASN A 68 18.60 10.30 -2.70
N LYS A 69 19.18 10.86 -3.75
CA LYS A 69 19.68 12.25 -3.81
C LYS A 69 18.61 13.33 -3.60
N HIS A 70 17.33 12.99 -3.74
CA HIS A 70 16.21 13.93 -3.63
C HIS A 70 15.55 13.89 -2.25
N ASP A 71 15.49 12.70 -1.65
CA ASP A 71 14.84 12.47 -0.37
C ASP A 71 15.45 11.24 0.33
N PRO A 72 16.22 11.40 1.43
CA PRO A 72 16.81 10.28 2.14
C PRO A 72 15.76 9.37 2.83
N ASN A 73 14.51 9.83 2.94
CA ASN A 73 13.41 9.01 3.45
C ASN A 73 12.66 8.27 2.34
N ALA A 74 13.12 8.31 1.09
CA ALA A 74 12.41 7.71 -0.04
C ALA A 74 12.14 6.22 0.20
N VAL A 75 10.89 5.81 -0.01
CA VAL A 75 10.46 4.42 0.01
C VAL A 75 9.84 4.07 -1.32
N ALA A 76 10.55 3.26 -2.10
CA ALA A 76 10.08 2.76 -3.37
C ALA A 76 9.03 1.66 -3.17
N ILE A 77 8.00 1.68 -4.01
CA ILE A 77 6.94 0.67 -4.06
C ILE A 77 7.18 -0.20 -5.29
N TRP A 78 7.39 -1.49 -5.04
CA TRP A 78 7.63 -2.52 -6.04
C TRP A 78 6.54 -3.57 -5.99
N ASN A 79 6.40 -4.35 -7.06
CA ASN A 79 5.69 -5.61 -6.99
C ASN A 79 6.39 -6.56 -5.99
N GLU A 80 5.71 -7.63 -5.57
CA GLU A 80 6.21 -8.56 -4.55
C GLU A 80 7.61 -9.10 -4.87
N GLU A 81 7.84 -9.45 -6.13
CA GLU A 81 9.11 -10.02 -6.63
C GLU A 81 10.24 -9.01 -6.77
N ARG A 82 9.96 -7.71 -6.60
CA ARG A 82 10.91 -6.59 -6.79
C ARG A 82 11.52 -6.55 -8.19
N THR A 83 10.74 -6.90 -9.20
CA THR A 83 11.13 -6.87 -10.60
C THR A 83 10.61 -5.62 -11.31
N LEU A 84 9.50 -5.05 -10.84
CA LEU A 84 8.86 -3.87 -11.42
C LEU A 84 8.52 -2.84 -10.34
N GLN A 85 8.95 -1.59 -10.55
CA GLN A 85 8.67 -0.48 -9.62
C GLN A 85 7.44 0.29 -10.08
N ALA A 86 6.44 0.45 -9.20
CA ALA A 86 5.28 1.30 -9.45
C ALA A 86 5.61 2.80 -9.26
N GLY A 87 6.44 3.10 -8.26
CA GLY A 87 6.78 4.47 -7.89
C GLY A 87 7.28 4.55 -6.46
N TYR A 88 6.84 5.55 -5.71
CA TYR A 88 7.24 5.81 -4.34
C TYR A 88 6.05 6.05 -3.42
N VAL A 89 6.24 5.79 -2.13
CA VAL A 89 5.38 6.33 -1.07
C VAL A 89 5.50 7.88 -1.10
N PRO A 90 4.40 8.64 -0.97
CA PRO A 90 4.48 10.09 -0.84
C PRO A 90 5.43 10.53 0.27
N ARG A 91 6.19 11.60 0.04
CA ARG A 91 7.30 12.03 0.90
C ARG A 91 6.90 12.22 2.36
N GLU A 92 5.74 12.84 2.58
CA GLU A 92 5.17 13.10 3.90
C GLU A 92 4.81 11.81 4.66
N VAL A 93 4.44 10.75 3.95
CA VAL A 93 4.17 9.44 4.54
C VAL A 93 5.46 8.64 4.73
N ALA A 94 6.36 8.70 3.75
CA ALA A 94 7.62 7.97 3.74
C ALA A 94 8.49 8.32 4.96
N ALA A 95 8.52 9.59 5.36
CA ALA A 95 9.22 10.08 6.54
C ALA A 95 8.72 9.48 7.87
N ASP A 96 7.46 9.03 7.93
CA ASP A 96 6.86 8.44 9.13
C ASP A 96 7.00 6.91 9.19
N LEU A 97 7.42 6.26 8.10
CA LEU A 97 7.53 4.81 8.06
C LEU A 97 8.70 4.32 8.90
N ARG A 98 8.50 3.19 9.59
CA ARG A 98 9.48 2.49 10.45
C ARG A 98 10.31 1.48 9.68
N GLY A 99 9.84 1.04 8.52
CA GLY A 99 10.53 0.21 7.54
C GLY A 99 10.23 -1.28 7.66
N ASP A 100 9.32 -1.66 8.55
CA ASP A 100 8.81 -3.02 8.71
C ASP A 100 7.35 -3.14 8.22
N GLU A 101 6.75 -2.05 7.72
CA GLU A 101 5.38 -2.04 7.24
C GLU A 101 5.14 -3.02 6.10
N GLN A 102 3.91 -3.52 6.05
CA GLN A 102 3.38 -4.31 4.95
C GLN A 102 2.64 -3.38 3.99
N ALA A 103 2.68 -3.71 2.69
CA ALA A 103 1.94 -2.98 1.67
C ALA A 103 1.09 -3.94 0.81
N VAL A 104 -0.12 -3.50 0.47
CA VAL A 104 -1.05 -4.24 -0.41
C VAL A 104 -1.64 -3.27 -1.43
N SER A 105 -1.68 -3.70 -2.70
CA SER A 105 -2.42 -2.99 -3.74
C SER A 105 -3.89 -2.93 -3.35
N LEU A 106 -4.46 -1.74 -3.20
CA LEU A 106 -5.84 -1.57 -2.75
C LEU A 106 -6.77 -1.35 -3.94
N TRP A 107 -6.50 -0.33 -4.76
CA TRP A 107 -7.32 0.06 -5.91
C TRP A 107 -6.44 0.49 -7.08
N ARG A 108 -6.82 0.08 -8.29
CA ARG A 108 -6.34 0.74 -9.51
C ARG A 108 -7.25 1.92 -9.84
N VAL A 109 -6.63 3.01 -10.24
CA VAL A 109 -7.30 4.17 -10.81
C VAL A 109 -6.65 4.46 -12.16
N GLU A 110 -7.32 5.23 -13.02
CA GLU A 110 -6.76 5.58 -14.32
C GLU A 110 -5.37 6.23 -14.15
N GLY A 111 -4.32 5.57 -14.66
CA GLY A 111 -2.94 6.02 -14.56
C GLY A 111 -2.34 6.03 -13.14
N GLY A 112 -2.94 5.33 -12.17
CA GLY A 112 -2.49 5.37 -10.78
C GLY A 112 -2.83 4.15 -9.94
N LEU A 113 -2.23 4.10 -8.75
CA LEU A 113 -2.37 3.00 -7.81
C LEU A 113 -2.61 3.54 -6.39
N ARG A 114 -3.59 2.96 -5.69
CA ARG A 114 -3.79 3.16 -4.25
C ARG A 114 -3.23 1.96 -3.51
N VAL A 115 -2.40 2.23 -2.49
CA VAL A 115 -1.73 1.21 -1.70
C VAL A 115 -2.15 1.35 -0.25
N LEU A 116 -2.56 0.24 0.36
CA LEU A 116 -2.72 0.11 1.81
C LEU A 116 -1.35 -0.17 2.42
N VAL A 117 -0.93 0.66 3.37
CA VAL A 117 0.27 0.48 4.19
C VAL A 117 -0.16 0.28 5.64
N VAL A 118 0.29 -0.81 6.25
CA VAL A 118 -0.08 -1.19 7.63
C VAL A 118 1.15 -1.66 8.40
N PRO A 119 1.12 -1.63 9.74
CA PRO A 119 2.22 -2.16 10.55
C PRO A 119 2.58 -3.62 10.20
N ALA A 120 3.84 -4.00 10.44
CA ALA A 120 4.35 -5.37 10.25
C ALA A 120 3.49 -6.45 10.92
N ASN A 121 2.95 -6.11 12.08
CA ASN A 121 2.12 -7.00 12.86
C ASN A 121 0.65 -6.94 12.45
N ALA A 122 0.19 -6.10 11.52
CA ALA A 122 -1.20 -6.17 11.07
C ALA A 122 -1.49 -7.52 10.41
N TRP A 123 -2.75 -7.95 10.45
CA TRP A 123 -3.22 -9.07 9.64
C TRP A 123 -4.18 -8.54 8.58
N VAL A 124 -3.95 -8.87 7.32
CA VAL A 124 -4.78 -8.45 6.19
C VAL A 124 -5.26 -9.71 5.47
N GLY A 125 -6.57 -9.97 5.53
CA GLY A 125 -7.20 -11.09 4.86
C GLY A 125 -7.83 -10.68 3.53
N LEU A 126 -7.59 -11.46 2.47
CA LEU A 126 -8.39 -11.41 1.24
C LEU A 126 -9.69 -12.20 1.47
N PRO A 127 -10.86 -11.66 1.09
CA PRO A 127 -12.11 -12.39 1.12
C PRO A 127 -12.02 -13.53 0.10
N ARG A 128 -12.56 -14.68 0.50
CA ARG A 128 -12.69 -15.86 -0.36
C ARG A 128 -13.85 -15.68 -1.34
#